data_AF-A0A3M1Z6M0-F1
#
_entry.id   AF-A0A3M1Z6M0-F1
#
_cell.length_a   1.000
_cell.length_b   1.000
_cell.length_c   1.000
_cell.angle_alpha   90.00
_cell.angle_beta   90.00
_cell.angle_gamma   90.00
#
_symmetry.space_group_name_H-M   'P 1'
#
loop_
_entity.id
_entity.type
_entity.pdbx_description
1 polymer ?
#
loop_
_entity_poly.entity_id
_entity_poly.type
_entity_poly.pdbx_seq_one_letter_code
_entity_poly.pdbx_strand_id
1 'polypeptide(L)'
;MLVPRGTNEYAEYAQTRSDLALPQADLLPLTPNTSIGKELGLHPSMGGLQTMFNNGNAALIANVGTLVEPISSWTEYNSGIKKRPLGLFSHSDQQQQWQTAVPQSRQAVGWGGKLADMLKSLNANQSISMNISLGGRNVFQSGTTVSEYSISNTGNGVEGIEPISVWYSDSGFINNLRETSMKDMATEMYANVFKQTFGELTSQALDNLAVFQKAIAAVPPFA
;
A
#
# COMPACT_ATOMS: atom_id res chain seq x y z
N MET A 1 10.09 -19.19 -4.59
CA MET A 1 10.04 -19.09 -3.12
C MET A 1 9.64 -20.43 -2.55
N LEU A 2 8.38 -20.85 -2.68
CA LEU A 2 7.88 -22.18 -2.32
C LEU A 2 7.87 -23.10 -3.54
N VAL A 3 8.34 -24.33 -3.39
CA VAL A 3 8.54 -25.30 -4.50
C VAL A 3 8.15 -26.71 -4.03
N PRO A 4 7.46 -27.52 -4.86
CA PRO A 4 7.22 -28.92 -4.54
C PRO A 4 8.53 -29.73 -4.54
N ARG A 5 8.65 -30.67 -3.59
CA ARG A 5 9.77 -31.61 -3.46
C ARG A 5 9.39 -33.05 -3.76
N GLY A 6 8.11 -33.37 -3.92
CA GLY A 6 7.67 -34.70 -4.38
C GLY A 6 8.10 -34.95 -5.83
N THR A 7 8.44 -36.19 -6.19
CA THR A 7 9.01 -36.52 -7.51
C THR A 7 8.17 -36.04 -8.69
N ASN A 8 6.86 -36.32 -8.68
CA ASN A 8 5.97 -35.96 -9.77
C ASN A 8 5.72 -34.45 -9.82
N GLU A 9 5.41 -33.83 -8.67
CA GLU A 9 5.14 -32.40 -8.60
C GLU A 9 6.37 -31.55 -8.88
N TYR A 10 7.56 -32.01 -8.49
CA TYR A 10 8.82 -31.36 -8.85
C TYR A 10 9.08 -31.47 -10.35
N ALA A 11 8.79 -32.61 -10.98
CA ALA A 11 8.94 -32.75 -12.44
C ALA A 11 8.04 -31.76 -13.19
N GLU A 12 6.79 -31.57 -12.76
CA GLU A 12 5.87 -30.55 -13.32
C GLU A 12 6.40 -29.12 -13.11
N TYR A 13 6.89 -28.82 -11.89
CA TYR A 13 7.53 -27.54 -11.60
C TYR A 13 8.74 -27.29 -12.50
N ALA A 14 9.64 -28.26 -12.64
CA ALA A 14 10.86 -28.16 -13.42
C ALA A 14 10.54 -27.99 -14.91
N GLN A 15 9.56 -28.73 -15.44
CA GLN A 15 9.10 -28.57 -16.83
C GLN A 15 8.48 -27.19 -17.08
N THR A 16 7.71 -26.67 -16.11
CA THR A 16 7.04 -25.37 -16.25
C THR A 16 8.04 -24.21 -16.12
N ARG A 17 9.05 -24.36 -15.27
CA ARG A 17 10.08 -23.33 -15.02
C ARG A 17 11.27 -23.39 -15.97
N SER A 18 11.50 -24.52 -16.63
CA SER A 18 12.62 -24.75 -17.55
C SER A 18 13.98 -24.45 -16.90
N ASP A 19 14.79 -23.60 -17.51
CA ASP A 19 16.11 -23.16 -17.06
C ASP A 19 16.09 -22.34 -15.75
N LEU A 20 14.92 -21.85 -15.33
CA LEU A 20 14.73 -21.15 -14.06
C LEU A 20 14.35 -22.07 -12.90
N ALA A 21 14.28 -23.39 -13.12
CA ALA A 21 13.95 -24.36 -12.09
C ALA A 21 15.11 -24.47 -11.08
N LEU A 22 14.80 -24.41 -9.79
CA LEU A 22 15.78 -24.68 -8.73
C LEU A 22 16.03 -26.18 -8.65
N PRO A 23 17.30 -26.65 -8.54
CA PRO A 23 17.59 -28.06 -8.33
C PRO A 23 16.87 -28.60 -7.08
N GLN A 24 16.21 -29.75 -7.21
CA GLN A 24 15.43 -30.36 -6.13
C GLN A 24 16.25 -30.58 -4.86
N ALA A 25 17.52 -30.93 -5.02
CA ALA A 25 18.46 -31.18 -3.92
C ALA A 25 18.81 -29.91 -3.14
N ASP A 26 18.70 -28.73 -3.76
CA ASP A 26 19.02 -27.44 -3.13
C ASP A 26 17.82 -26.90 -2.32
N LEU A 27 16.62 -27.44 -2.53
CA LEU A 27 15.41 -26.97 -1.86
C LEU A 27 15.44 -27.28 -0.36
N LEU A 28 15.22 -26.24 0.44
CA LEU A 28 15.14 -26.33 1.89
C LEU A 28 13.83 -27.00 2.32
N PRO A 29 13.84 -28.21 2.93
CA PRO A 29 12.62 -28.94 3.27
C PRO A 29 11.77 -28.22 4.32
N LEU A 30 10.45 -28.21 4.12
CA LEU A 30 9.48 -27.75 5.10
C LEU A 30 8.83 -28.93 5.83
N THR A 31 8.65 -28.81 7.14
CA THR A 31 8.00 -29.81 8.01
C THR A 31 6.72 -29.23 8.60
N PRO A 32 5.58 -29.27 7.87
CA PRO A 32 4.33 -28.71 8.36
C PRO A 32 3.78 -29.53 9.54
N ASN A 33 3.22 -28.85 10.53
CA ASN A 33 2.57 -29.48 11.70
C ASN A 33 1.37 -30.36 11.32
N THR A 34 0.74 -30.06 10.18
CA THR A 34 -0.35 -30.85 9.60
C THR A 34 0.07 -31.28 8.20
N SER A 35 0.00 -32.58 7.93
CA SER A 35 0.30 -33.09 6.59
C SER A 35 -0.71 -32.55 5.58
N ILE A 36 -0.19 -32.03 4.47
CA ILE A 36 -0.97 -31.56 3.31
C ILE A 36 -0.91 -32.55 2.14
N GLY A 37 -0.35 -33.75 2.36
CA GLY A 37 -0.15 -34.77 1.32
C GLY A 37 0.87 -34.39 0.24
N LYS A 38 1.65 -33.32 0.46
CA LYS A 38 2.69 -32.83 -0.45
C LYS A 38 3.95 -32.48 0.31
N GLU A 39 5.09 -32.83 -0.28
CA GLU A 39 6.38 -32.36 0.19
C GLU A 39 6.70 -31.02 -0.45
N LEU A 40 7.03 -30.03 0.37
CA LEU A 40 7.36 -28.67 -0.07
C LEU A 40 8.73 -28.26 0.43
N GLY A 41 9.34 -27.30 -0.27
CA GLY A 41 10.57 -26.67 0.14
C GLY A 41 10.64 -25.20 -0.21
N LEU A 42 11.55 -24.50 0.44
CA LEU A 42 11.87 -23.11 0.17
C LEU A 42 13.15 -22.99 -0.65
N HIS A 43 13.30 -21.83 -1.30
CA HIS A 43 14.53 -21.44 -1.98
C HIS A 43 15.74 -21.46 -1.01
N PRO A 44 16.96 -21.85 -1.46
CA PRO A 44 18.16 -21.97 -0.61
C PRO A 44 18.48 -20.75 0.27
N SER A 45 18.28 -19.54 -0.27
CA SER A 45 18.51 -18.27 0.44
C SER A 45 17.51 -17.97 1.57
N MET A 46 16.53 -18.85 1.83
CA MET A 46 15.43 -18.59 2.76
C MET A 46 15.52 -19.41 4.05
N GLY A 47 16.74 -19.74 4.49
CA GLY A 47 16.99 -20.53 5.70
C GLY A 47 16.30 -19.98 6.95
N GLY A 48 16.30 -18.66 7.15
CA GLY A 48 15.61 -18.03 8.28
C GLY A 48 14.10 -18.30 8.29
N LEU A 49 13.44 -18.21 7.13
CA LEU A 49 12.00 -18.50 7.03
C LEU A 49 11.73 -20.01 7.20
N GLN A 50 12.59 -20.87 6.68
CA GLN A 50 12.49 -22.32 6.90
C GLN A 50 12.56 -22.64 8.40
N THR A 51 13.51 -22.06 9.13
CA THR A 51 13.62 -22.23 10.58
C THR A 51 12.35 -21.75 11.28
N MET A 52 11.82 -20.58 10.94
CA MET A 52 10.58 -20.08 11.52
C MET A 52 9.39 -21.02 11.25
N PHE A 53 9.23 -21.48 10.01
CA PHE A 53 8.15 -22.39 9.64
C PHE A 53 8.25 -23.73 10.38
N ASN A 54 9.44 -24.35 10.37
CA ASN A 54 9.67 -25.64 11.00
C ASN A 54 9.59 -25.57 12.55
N ASN A 55 9.79 -24.39 13.13
CA ASN A 55 9.57 -24.13 14.57
C ASN A 55 8.10 -23.79 14.90
N GLY A 56 7.19 -23.75 13.93
CA GLY A 56 5.78 -23.37 14.14
C GLY A 56 5.53 -21.86 14.29
N ASN A 57 6.53 -21.02 14.00
CA ASN A 57 6.46 -19.56 14.12
C ASN A 57 6.12 -18.85 12.79
N ALA A 58 5.93 -19.59 11.70
CA ALA A 58 5.48 -19.06 10.43
C ALA A 58 4.51 -20.03 9.75
N ALA A 59 3.59 -19.48 8.96
CA ALA A 59 2.68 -20.23 8.11
C ALA A 59 2.83 -19.74 6.66
N LEU A 60 2.61 -20.64 5.71
CA LEU A 60 2.57 -20.32 4.29
C LEU A 60 1.14 -20.51 3.79
N ILE A 61 0.59 -19.50 3.14
CA ILE A 61 -0.72 -19.55 2.52
C ILE A 61 -0.51 -19.46 1.01
N ALA A 62 -0.86 -20.53 0.29
CA ALA A 62 -0.75 -20.62 -1.15
C ALA A 62 -2.12 -20.40 -1.82
N ASN A 63 -2.10 -20.16 -3.13
CA ASN A 63 -3.32 -19.98 -3.95
C ASN A 63 -4.21 -18.82 -3.48
N VAL A 64 -3.60 -17.78 -2.91
CA VAL A 64 -4.28 -16.57 -2.50
C VAL A 64 -4.33 -15.62 -3.68
N GLY A 65 -5.51 -15.07 -3.94
CA GLY A 65 -5.73 -14.09 -5.00
C GLY A 65 -7.06 -13.38 -4.80
N THR A 66 -7.31 -12.39 -5.65
CA THR A 66 -8.58 -11.67 -5.68
C THR A 66 -9.61 -12.50 -6.43
N LEU A 67 -10.79 -12.70 -5.83
CA LEU A 67 -11.92 -13.42 -6.45
C LEU A 67 -13.19 -12.62 -6.24
N VAL A 68 -14.07 -12.60 -7.26
CA VAL A 68 -15.43 -12.06 -7.11
C VAL A 68 -16.36 -13.12 -6.53
N GLU A 69 -16.21 -14.36 -6.99
CA GLU A 69 -16.92 -15.53 -6.48
C GLU A 69 -16.09 -16.81 -6.70
N PRO A 70 -16.41 -17.92 -6.02
CA PRO A 70 -15.68 -19.18 -6.19
C PRO A 70 -15.75 -19.73 -7.62
N ILE A 71 -14.59 -20.11 -8.16
CA ILE A 71 -14.42 -20.81 -9.44
C ILE A 71 -13.62 -22.08 -9.16
N SER A 72 -14.22 -23.24 -9.36
CA SER A 72 -13.69 -24.52 -8.90
C SER A 72 -13.04 -25.35 -10.01
N SER A 73 -13.24 -24.99 -11.29
CA SER A 73 -12.67 -25.74 -12.41
C SER A 73 -12.30 -24.86 -13.60
N TRP A 74 -11.42 -25.39 -14.46
CA TRP A 74 -11.08 -24.78 -15.74
C TRP A 74 -12.29 -24.64 -16.66
N THR A 75 -13.22 -25.60 -16.62
CA THR A 75 -14.48 -25.53 -17.37
C THR A 75 -15.35 -24.36 -16.91
N GLU A 76 -15.52 -24.18 -15.60
CA GLU A 76 -16.24 -23.02 -15.05
C GLU A 76 -15.54 -21.71 -15.45
N TYR A 77 -14.22 -21.67 -15.34
CA TYR A 77 -13.41 -20.51 -15.73
C TYR A 77 -13.61 -20.13 -17.21
N ASN A 78 -13.62 -21.11 -18.11
CA ASN A 78 -13.76 -20.90 -19.56
C ASN A 78 -15.20 -20.66 -20.01
N SER A 79 -16.19 -21.10 -19.23
CA SER A 79 -17.61 -20.90 -19.57
C SER A 79 -18.00 -19.41 -19.64
N GLY A 80 -17.26 -18.54 -18.96
CA GLY A 80 -17.56 -17.11 -18.84
C GLY A 80 -18.79 -16.79 -17.98
N ILE A 81 -19.43 -17.82 -17.39
CA ILE A 81 -20.62 -17.65 -16.54
C ILE A 81 -20.24 -17.06 -15.19
N LYS A 82 -19.09 -17.48 -14.63
CA LYS A 82 -18.60 -17.00 -13.35
C LYS A 82 -18.04 -15.59 -13.44
N LYS A 83 -18.34 -14.74 -12.46
CA LYS A 83 -17.76 -13.41 -12.34
C LYS A 83 -16.28 -13.52 -11.99
N ARG A 84 -15.45 -12.80 -12.73
CA ARG A 84 -13.99 -12.77 -12.56
C ARG A 84 -13.54 -11.37 -12.16
N PRO A 85 -12.40 -11.24 -11.46
CA PRO A 85 -11.77 -9.94 -11.29
C PRO A 85 -11.56 -9.24 -12.63
N LEU A 86 -11.78 -7.93 -12.65
CA LEU A 86 -11.47 -7.10 -13.81
C LEU A 86 -9.95 -7.06 -14.02
N GLY A 87 -9.47 -7.20 -15.25
CA GLY A 87 -8.01 -7.18 -15.50
C GLY A 87 -7.27 -8.37 -14.88
N LEU A 88 -7.87 -9.56 -14.87
CA LEU A 88 -7.16 -10.77 -14.46
C LEU A 88 -5.82 -10.90 -15.23
N PHE A 89 -4.75 -11.32 -14.55
CA PHE A 89 -3.35 -11.34 -15.00
C PHE A 89 -2.65 -9.97 -15.11
N SER A 90 -3.32 -8.87 -14.81
CA SER A 90 -2.68 -7.56 -14.64
C SER A 90 -2.19 -7.39 -13.20
N HIS A 91 -0.87 -7.29 -13.01
CA HIS A 91 -0.28 -7.07 -11.69
C HIS A 91 -0.78 -5.77 -11.04
N SER A 92 -0.95 -4.70 -11.82
CA SER A 92 -1.41 -3.41 -11.30
C SER A 92 -2.89 -3.41 -10.93
N ASP A 93 -3.74 -4.11 -11.69
CA ASP A 93 -5.15 -4.28 -11.33
C ASP A 93 -5.25 -5.13 -10.05
N GLN A 94 -4.53 -6.24 -9.95
CA GLN A 94 -4.57 -7.09 -8.75
C GLN A 94 -4.06 -6.37 -7.49
N GLN A 95 -2.98 -5.58 -7.59
CA GLN A 95 -2.51 -4.76 -6.47
C GLN A 95 -3.58 -3.78 -5.99
N GLN A 96 -4.28 -3.11 -6.91
CA GLN A 96 -5.38 -2.21 -6.53
C GLN A 96 -6.53 -2.97 -5.88
N GLN A 97 -6.89 -4.15 -6.37
CA GLN A 97 -7.97 -4.95 -5.82
C GLN A 97 -7.70 -5.39 -4.37
N TRP A 98 -6.44 -5.66 -4.02
CA TRP A 98 -6.04 -5.90 -2.63
C TRP A 98 -6.23 -4.67 -1.73
N GLN A 99 -6.02 -3.48 -2.27
CA GLN A 99 -6.17 -2.22 -1.54
C GLN A 99 -7.63 -1.77 -1.42
N THR A 100 -8.47 -2.10 -2.40
CA THR A 100 -9.89 -1.70 -2.46
C THR A 100 -10.84 -2.75 -1.91
N ALA A 101 -10.44 -4.02 -1.91
CA ALA A 101 -11.30 -5.18 -1.70
C ALA A 101 -12.48 -5.27 -2.71
N VAL A 102 -12.35 -4.61 -3.87
CA VAL A 102 -13.37 -4.59 -4.94
C VAL A 102 -12.77 -5.17 -6.23
N PRO A 103 -12.75 -6.49 -6.41
CA PRO A 103 -12.14 -7.15 -7.58
C PRO A 103 -12.86 -6.88 -8.90
N GLN A 104 -14.14 -6.55 -8.87
CA GLN A 104 -15.01 -6.43 -10.04
C GLN A 104 -14.93 -5.06 -10.77
N SER A 105 -14.27 -4.06 -10.19
CA SER A 105 -14.17 -2.72 -10.81
C SER A 105 -12.90 -1.98 -10.39
N ARG A 106 -12.47 -1.00 -11.19
CA ARG A 106 -11.40 -0.07 -10.79
C ARG A 106 -11.99 1.01 -9.89
N GLN A 107 -11.51 1.08 -8.66
CA GLN A 107 -11.94 2.03 -7.63
C GLN A 107 -10.73 2.79 -7.12
N ALA A 108 -10.89 4.09 -6.86
CA ALA A 108 -9.87 4.92 -6.23
C ALA A 108 -10.01 4.97 -4.70
N VAL A 109 -10.94 4.19 -4.13
CA VAL A 109 -11.26 4.17 -2.70
C VAL A 109 -10.87 2.83 -2.10
N GLY A 110 -9.96 2.86 -1.14
CA GLY A 110 -9.46 1.70 -0.41
C GLY A 110 -10.31 1.32 0.78
N TRP A 111 -10.14 0.09 1.27
CA TRP A 111 -10.88 -0.35 2.45
C TRP A 111 -10.38 0.30 3.75
N GLY A 112 -9.10 0.69 3.83
CA GLY A 112 -8.55 1.45 4.95
C GLY A 112 -9.16 2.86 5.04
N GLY A 113 -9.33 3.51 3.89
CA GLY A 113 -10.06 4.78 3.80
C GLY A 113 -11.53 4.67 4.19
N LYS A 114 -12.23 3.61 3.75
CA LYS A 114 -13.63 3.34 4.16
C LYS A 114 -13.76 3.13 5.67
N LEU A 115 -12.81 2.42 6.28
CA LEU A 115 -12.78 2.27 7.74
C LEU A 115 -12.58 3.63 8.42
N ALA A 116 -11.69 4.47 7.90
CA ALA A 116 -11.52 5.82 8.41
C ALA A 116 -12.79 6.67 8.27
N ASP A 117 -13.49 6.61 7.14
CA ASP A 117 -14.78 7.30 6.96
C ASP A 117 -15.81 6.90 8.03
N MET A 118 -15.84 5.61 8.41
CA MET A 118 -16.74 5.09 9.45
C MET A 118 -16.33 5.48 10.87
N LEU A 119 -15.02 5.53 11.13
CA LEU A 119 -14.46 5.72 12.47
C LEU A 119 -14.05 7.17 12.76
N LYS A 120 -14.13 8.07 11.78
CA LYS A 120 -13.64 9.45 11.93
C LYS A 120 -14.21 10.20 13.12
N SER A 121 -15.45 9.91 13.54
CA SER A 121 -16.06 10.54 14.73
C SER A 121 -15.32 10.21 16.03
N LEU A 122 -14.53 9.13 16.06
CA LEU A 122 -13.68 8.75 17.20
C LEU A 122 -12.35 9.51 17.21
N ASN A 123 -11.98 10.16 16.11
CA ASN A 123 -10.82 11.02 16.08
C ASN A 123 -11.16 12.36 16.76
N ALA A 124 -10.64 12.58 17.97
CA ALA A 124 -10.86 13.84 18.68
C ALA A 124 -10.26 15.06 17.95
N ASN A 125 -9.24 14.84 17.11
CA ASN A 125 -8.61 15.88 16.30
C ASN A 125 -8.97 15.70 14.82
N GLN A 126 -10.04 16.37 14.39
CA GLN A 126 -10.50 16.30 12.99
C GLN A 126 -9.58 17.04 11.99
N SER A 127 -8.59 17.80 12.46
CA SER A 127 -7.63 18.46 11.57
C SER A 127 -6.66 17.44 10.97
N ILE A 128 -6.14 16.51 11.78
CA ILE A 128 -5.21 15.49 11.30
C ILE A 128 -5.98 14.22 10.93
N SER A 129 -5.73 13.71 9.72
CA SER A 129 -6.28 12.42 9.30
C SER A 129 -5.84 11.30 10.24
N MET A 130 -6.77 10.39 10.56
CA MET A 130 -6.45 9.17 11.29
C MET A 130 -5.66 8.15 10.47
N ASN A 131 -5.57 8.35 9.15
CA ASN A 131 -4.70 7.58 8.26
C ASN A 131 -3.38 8.34 8.07
N ILE A 132 -2.27 7.73 8.47
CA ILE A 132 -0.92 8.28 8.25
C ILE A 132 -0.19 7.39 7.24
N SER A 133 0.42 8.02 6.23
CA SER A 133 1.29 7.35 5.25
C SER A 133 2.72 7.83 5.39
N LEU A 134 3.67 6.90 5.31
CA LEU A 134 5.11 7.20 5.23
C LEU A 134 5.65 7.14 3.79
N GLY A 135 4.81 6.72 2.84
CA GLY A 135 5.22 6.41 1.46
C GLY A 135 4.46 7.21 0.40
N GLY A 136 3.79 8.29 0.78
CA GLY A 136 2.96 9.07 -0.12
C GLY A 136 1.49 8.62 -0.19
N ARG A 137 0.78 9.23 -1.15
CA ARG A 137 -0.60 8.94 -1.49
C ARG A 137 -0.79 7.48 -1.90
N ASN A 138 -1.80 6.81 -1.36
CA ASN A 138 -2.07 5.39 -1.67
C ASN A 138 -3.57 5.08 -1.69
N VAL A 139 -3.97 4.14 -2.56
CA VAL A 139 -5.39 3.79 -2.73
C VAL A 139 -5.94 3.15 -1.46
N PHE A 140 -5.17 2.30 -0.77
CA PHE A 140 -5.59 1.61 0.46
C PHE A 140 -6.18 2.56 1.52
N GLN A 141 -5.54 3.70 1.76
CA GLN A 141 -5.93 4.68 2.78
C GLN A 141 -6.88 5.77 2.26
N SER A 142 -7.15 5.82 0.96
CA SER A 142 -8.05 6.79 0.33
C SER A 142 -9.52 6.42 0.59
N GLY A 143 -10.24 7.26 1.35
CA GLY A 143 -11.68 7.17 1.61
C GLY A 143 -12.49 8.08 0.68
N THR A 144 -13.81 8.11 0.88
CA THR A 144 -14.71 9.06 0.22
C THR A 144 -14.62 10.45 0.88
N THR A 145 -14.41 10.51 2.20
CA THR A 145 -14.31 11.77 2.94
C THR A 145 -13.00 11.95 3.69
N VAL A 146 -12.37 10.85 4.11
CA VAL A 146 -11.07 10.85 4.79
C VAL A 146 -10.01 10.33 3.83
N SER A 147 -9.01 11.14 3.53
CA SER A 147 -7.77 10.71 2.86
C SER A 147 -6.62 10.68 3.85
N GLU A 148 -5.55 9.98 3.52
CA GLU A 148 -4.33 9.93 4.33
C GLU A 148 -3.64 11.29 4.48
N TYR A 149 -3.00 11.46 5.63
CA TYR A 149 -1.99 12.48 5.83
C TYR A 149 -0.62 11.83 5.58
N SER A 150 0.06 12.27 4.53
CA SER A 150 1.38 11.75 4.18
C SER A 150 2.48 12.55 4.86
N ILE A 151 3.40 11.83 5.49
CA ILE A 151 4.63 12.36 6.08
C ILE A 151 5.84 11.68 5.45
N SER A 152 7.01 12.30 5.53
CA SER A 152 8.26 11.69 5.08
C SER A 152 8.67 10.54 6.01
N ASN A 153 9.30 9.51 5.45
CA ASN A 153 9.92 8.43 6.23
C ASN A 153 11.37 8.76 6.66
N THR A 154 11.86 9.96 6.31
CA THR A 154 13.17 10.48 6.69
C THR A 154 13.04 11.80 7.47
N GLY A 155 14.12 12.18 8.16
CA GLY A 155 14.16 13.41 8.95
C GLY A 155 13.13 13.39 10.08
N ASN A 156 12.50 14.54 10.33
CA ASN A 156 11.44 14.65 11.35
C ASN A 156 10.06 14.25 10.81
N GLY A 157 9.96 13.74 9.58
CA GLY A 157 8.71 13.37 8.91
C GLY A 157 7.87 14.54 8.41
N VAL A 158 8.17 15.77 8.86
CA VAL A 158 7.38 16.97 8.58
C VAL A 158 8.17 17.96 7.73
N GLU A 159 8.51 17.55 6.50
CA GLU A 159 9.15 18.43 5.53
C GLU A 159 8.06 19.24 4.80
N GLY A 160 7.90 20.49 5.21
CA GLY A 160 6.98 21.42 4.60
C GLY A 160 7.59 22.20 3.44
N ILE A 161 6.79 23.11 2.87
CA ILE A 161 7.32 24.20 2.07
C ILE A 161 7.98 25.18 3.04
N GLU A 162 9.29 25.07 3.22
CA GLU A 162 10.05 26.04 3.99
C GLU A 162 10.16 27.37 3.22
N PRO A 163 10.01 28.53 3.89
CA PRO A 163 10.28 29.80 3.25
C PRO A 163 11.73 29.82 2.75
N ILE A 164 11.95 30.40 1.58
CA ILE A 164 13.30 30.58 1.01
C ILE A 164 14.15 31.28 2.07
N SER A 165 15.27 30.66 2.46
CA SER A 165 16.10 31.20 3.53
C SER A 165 16.51 32.64 3.21
N VAL A 166 16.47 33.49 4.24
CA VAL A 166 16.73 34.94 4.15
C VAL A 166 18.08 35.26 3.48
N TRP A 167 19.01 34.31 3.48
CA TRP A 167 20.39 34.44 2.99
C TRP A 167 20.58 34.09 1.52
N TYR A 168 19.60 33.47 0.86
CA TYR A 168 19.77 32.93 -0.50
C TYR A 168 19.19 33.77 -1.65
N SER A 169 18.27 34.72 -1.42
CA SER A 169 17.91 35.85 -2.31
C SER A 169 16.52 36.41 -1.97
N ASP A 170 16.43 37.74 -1.99
CA ASP A 170 15.23 38.59 -1.91
C ASP A 170 14.34 38.49 -0.66
N SER A 171 14.91 38.76 0.52
CA SER A 171 14.11 39.22 1.66
C SER A 171 13.40 40.54 1.31
N GLY A 172 12.08 40.50 1.11
CA GLY A 172 11.29 41.68 0.75
C GLY A 172 9.88 41.36 0.21
N PHE A 173 9.16 42.42 -0.16
CA PHE A 173 7.80 42.40 -0.73
C PHE A 173 7.61 41.34 -1.82
N ILE A 174 8.63 41.00 -2.62
CA ILE A 174 8.57 39.99 -3.68
C ILE A 174 8.47 38.55 -3.13
N ASN A 175 9.17 38.20 -2.05
CA ASN A 175 9.02 36.88 -1.43
C ASN A 175 7.70 36.77 -0.66
N ASN A 176 7.27 37.85 0.02
CA ASN A 176 5.91 37.91 0.58
C ASN A 176 4.86 37.78 -0.51
N LEU A 177 5.00 38.50 -1.63
CA LEU A 177 4.12 38.37 -2.79
C LEU A 177 4.13 36.97 -3.38
N ARG A 178 5.29 36.29 -3.48
CA ARG A 178 5.35 34.91 -3.98
C ARG A 178 4.68 33.94 -3.03
N GLU A 179 4.92 34.06 -1.73
CA GLU A 179 4.27 33.23 -0.72
C GLU A 179 2.76 33.48 -0.69
N THR A 180 2.34 34.75 -0.70
CA THR A 180 0.94 35.17 -0.82
C THR A 180 0.35 34.70 -2.14
N SER A 181 1.05 34.82 -3.27
CA SER A 181 0.56 34.35 -4.57
C SER A 181 0.45 32.83 -4.64
N MET A 182 1.37 32.09 -4.00
CA MET A 182 1.28 30.63 -3.91
C MET A 182 0.14 30.20 -3.00
N LYS A 183 -0.08 30.91 -1.88
CA LYS A 183 -1.25 30.74 -1.01
C LYS A 183 -2.55 31.10 -1.74
N ASP A 184 -2.60 32.24 -2.43
CA ASP A 184 -3.74 32.69 -3.22
C ASP A 184 -4.04 31.69 -4.34
N MET A 185 -3.02 31.18 -5.05
CA MET A 185 -3.19 30.08 -6.00
C MET A 185 -3.66 28.79 -5.32
N ALA A 186 -3.36 28.55 -4.05
CA ALA A 186 -3.89 27.40 -3.31
C ALA A 186 -5.31 27.65 -2.78
N THR A 187 -5.71 28.90 -2.54
CA THR A 187 -7.00 29.26 -1.93
C THR A 187 -8.00 29.89 -2.90
N GLU A 188 -7.61 30.13 -4.16
CA GLU A 188 -8.46 30.71 -5.19
C GLU A 188 -9.65 29.78 -5.50
N MET A 189 -10.83 30.39 -5.67
CA MET A 189 -12.03 29.66 -6.03
C MET A 189 -12.00 29.37 -7.53
N TYR A 190 -11.55 28.17 -7.90
CA TYR A 190 -11.42 27.78 -9.31
C TYR A 190 -12.74 27.25 -9.89
N ALA A 191 -13.11 27.72 -11.07
CA ALA A 191 -14.24 27.16 -11.83
C ALA A 191 -14.01 25.70 -12.28
N ASN A 192 -12.76 25.23 -12.29
CA ASN A 192 -12.39 23.87 -12.68
C ASN A 192 -12.22 22.99 -11.43
N VAL A 193 -12.99 21.90 -11.36
CA VAL A 193 -12.98 20.93 -10.24
C VAL A 193 -11.57 20.43 -9.92
N PHE A 194 -10.72 20.17 -10.92
CA PHE A 194 -9.34 19.74 -10.68
C PHE A 194 -8.53 20.81 -9.94
N LYS A 195 -8.63 22.06 -10.37
CA LYS A 195 -7.91 23.18 -9.74
C LYS A 195 -8.45 23.47 -8.33
N GLN A 196 -9.77 23.39 -8.17
CA GLN A 196 -10.43 23.54 -6.86
C GLN A 196 -9.94 22.48 -5.89
N THR A 197 -10.00 21.19 -6.28
CA THR A 197 -9.50 20.08 -5.45
C THR A 197 -8.01 20.23 -5.14
N PHE A 198 -7.20 20.65 -6.11
CA PHE A 198 -5.77 20.89 -5.88
C PHE A 198 -5.53 21.99 -4.83
N GLY A 199 -6.27 23.10 -4.93
CA GLY A 199 -6.17 24.19 -3.97
C GLY A 199 -6.62 23.80 -2.56
N GLU A 200 -7.80 23.17 -2.45
CA GLU A 200 -8.34 22.66 -1.19
C GLU A 200 -7.36 21.69 -0.50
N LEU A 201 -6.81 20.74 -1.26
CA LEU A 201 -5.82 19.78 -0.75
C LEU A 201 -4.51 20.46 -0.32
N THR A 202 -4.05 21.46 -1.06
CA THR A 202 -2.82 22.19 -0.72
C THR A 202 -3.01 22.99 0.57
N SER A 203 -4.14 23.68 0.71
CA SER A 203 -4.48 24.44 1.92
C SER A 203 -4.61 23.52 3.13
N GLN A 204 -5.34 22.40 2.97
CA GLN A 204 -5.49 21.39 4.02
C GLN A 204 -4.14 20.79 4.42
N ALA A 205 -3.24 20.53 3.47
CA ALA A 205 -1.91 20.00 3.77
C ALA A 205 -1.08 20.98 4.61
N LEU A 206 -1.11 22.28 4.29
CA LEU A 206 -0.39 23.31 5.04
C LEU A 206 -0.93 23.47 6.47
N ASP A 207 -2.25 23.48 6.65
CA ASP A 207 -2.86 23.58 7.97
C ASP A 207 -2.52 22.36 8.84
N ASN A 208 -2.58 21.17 8.25
CA ASN A 208 -2.25 19.92 8.93
C ASN A 208 -0.77 19.84 9.30
N LEU A 209 0.10 20.34 8.44
CA LEU A 209 1.53 20.44 8.70
C LEU A 209 1.80 21.25 9.98
N ALA A 210 1.22 22.44 10.11
CA ALA A 210 1.43 23.31 11.26
C ALA A 210 0.96 22.66 12.58
N VAL A 211 -0.20 22.00 12.55
CA VAL A 211 -0.74 21.28 13.71
C VAL A 211 0.18 20.11 14.09
N PHE A 212 0.64 19.33 13.11
CA PHE A 212 1.47 18.15 13.34
C PHE A 212 2.88 18.52 13.81
N GLN A 213 3.52 19.55 13.23
CA GLN A 213 4.82 20.06 13.67
C GLN A 213 4.79 20.47 15.15
N LYS A 214 3.76 21.22 15.57
CA LYS A 214 3.59 21.64 16.96
C LYS A 214 3.43 20.44 17.89
N ALA A 215 2.69 19.41 17.47
CA ALA A 215 2.50 18.20 18.26
C ALA A 215 3.81 17.42 18.43
N ILE A 216 4.54 17.16 17.34
CA ILE A 216 5.82 16.42 17.39
C ILE A 216 6.89 17.17 18.20
N ALA A 217 6.98 18.50 18.07
CA ALA A 217 7.94 19.29 18.85
C ALA A 217 7.69 19.23 20.37
N ALA A 218 6.46 18.90 20.79
CA ALA A 218 6.11 18.73 22.19
C ALA A 218 6.41 17.32 22.73
N VAL A 219 6.73 16.35 21.85
CA VAL A 219 7.07 14.97 22.24
C VAL A 219 8.56 14.89 22.54
N PRO A 220 8.96 14.43 23.75
CA PRO A 220 10.36 14.17 24.05
C PRO A 220 10.98 13.17 23.06
N PRO A 221 12.28 13.28 22.74
CA PRO A 221 12.94 12.28 21.90
C PRO A 221 12.74 10.88 22.48
N PHE A 222 12.57 9.89 21.60
CA PHE A 222 12.60 8.49 22.02
C PHE A 222 13.95 8.21 22.71
N ALA A 223 13.88 7.73 23.95
CA ALA A 223 15.04 7.36 24.76
C ALA A 223 15.73 6.10 24.20
#